data_AF-A0A6M2E2N6-F1
#
_entry.id   AF-A0A6M2E2N6-F1
#
_cell.length_a   1.000
_cell.length_b   1.000
_cell.length_c   1.000
_cell.angle_alpha   90.00
_cell.angle_beta   90.00
_cell.angle_gamma   90.00
#
_symmetry.space_group_name_H-M   'P 1'
#
loop_
_entity.id
_entity.type
_entity.pdbx_description
1 polymer ?
#
loop_
_entity_poly.entity_id
_entity_poly.type
_entity_poly.pdbx_seq_one_letter_code
_entity_poly.pdbx_strand_id
1 'polypeptide(L)'
;MAAATSPALLLGKCITSAMKKTIRVVVTRFTLDNFLMAHYKERTEYEVLDANEECEPGDWVLVKELPQRLSLKIAHKVEKVVFKNGNIIDPITGQKCIFTDFVKDVDQESEIFGLNPPYKAFPAAPEMQKTIR
;
A
#
# COMPACT_ATOMS: atom_id res chain seq x y z
N MET A 1 3.33 -9.45 31.64
CA MET A 1 2.51 -10.24 30.69
C MET A 1 3.21 -10.22 29.36
N ALA A 2 3.64 -11.38 28.85
CA ALA A 2 4.66 -11.52 27.82
C ALA A 2 4.27 -10.84 26.49
N ALA A 3 5.03 -9.80 26.10
CA ALA A 3 5.05 -9.23 24.76
C ALA A 3 6.41 -9.57 24.14
N ALA A 4 6.62 -10.84 23.78
CA ALA A 4 7.87 -11.35 23.21
C ALA A 4 7.65 -12.07 21.88
N THR A 5 6.63 -11.64 21.12
CA THR A 5 6.51 -11.92 19.69
C THR A 5 6.59 -10.57 19.02
N SER A 6 7.65 -10.31 18.25
CA SER A 6 7.74 -9.10 17.42
C SER A 6 6.41 -8.93 16.69
N PRO A 7 5.74 -7.75 16.75
CA PRO A 7 4.46 -7.59 16.09
C PRO A 7 4.68 -7.84 14.60
N ALA A 8 4.11 -8.94 14.10
CA ALA A 8 4.32 -9.34 12.72
C ALA A 8 3.77 -8.23 11.82
N LEU A 9 4.68 -7.45 11.22
CA LEU A 9 4.32 -6.48 10.22
C LEU A 9 4.04 -7.24 8.93
N LEU A 10 2.85 -7.01 8.36
CA LEU A 10 2.43 -7.65 7.13
C LEU A 10 2.32 -6.58 6.04
N LEU A 11 2.87 -6.87 4.87
CA LEU A 11 2.64 -6.07 3.68
C LEU A 11 1.52 -6.71 2.87
N GLY A 12 0.55 -5.92 2.47
CA GLY A 12 -0.55 -6.41 1.64
C GLY A 12 -1.16 -5.35 0.75
N LYS A 13 -2.00 -5.81 -0.17
CA LYS A 13 -2.72 -4.95 -1.11
C LYS A 13 -4.15 -4.74 -0.63
N CYS A 14 -4.60 -3.49 -0.63
CA CYS A 14 -5.96 -3.11 -0.30
C CYS A 14 -6.94 -3.60 -1.37
N ILE A 15 -8.01 -4.24 -0.90
CA ILE A 15 -9.20 -4.62 -1.66
C ILE A 15 -10.38 -3.84 -1.10
N THR A 16 -11.41 -3.66 -1.92
CA THR A 16 -12.68 -3.08 -1.50
C THR A 16 -13.26 -3.78 -0.26
N SER A 17 -13.72 -2.95 0.67
CA SER A 17 -14.44 -3.34 1.87
C SER A 17 -15.85 -2.72 1.82
N ALA A 18 -16.83 -3.44 2.34
CA ALA A 18 -18.20 -2.93 2.48
C ALA A 18 -18.41 -2.18 3.80
N MET A 19 -17.48 -2.29 4.75
CA MET A 19 -17.61 -1.74 6.10
C MET A 19 -16.92 -0.39 6.23
N LYS A 20 -17.54 0.54 6.95
CA LYS A 20 -16.92 1.85 7.29
C LYS A 20 -15.67 1.65 8.16
N LYS A 21 -14.68 2.53 8.03
CA LYS A 21 -13.41 2.51 8.80
C LYS A 21 -12.64 1.18 8.81
N THR A 22 -12.91 0.33 7.82
CA THR A 22 -12.32 -1.00 7.74
C THR A 22 -11.98 -1.26 6.30
N ILE A 23 -10.77 -1.76 6.05
CA ILE A 23 -10.32 -2.16 4.72
C ILE A 23 -9.96 -3.64 4.74
N ARG A 24 -10.19 -4.31 3.62
CA ARG A 24 -9.77 -5.69 3.45
C ARG A 24 -8.42 -5.70 2.77
N VAL A 25 -7.44 -6.35 3.39
CA VAL A 25 -6.07 -6.41 2.88
C VAL A 25 -5.73 -7.84 2.52
N VAL A 26 -5.23 -8.06 1.31
CA VAL A 26 -4.72 -9.35 0.88
C VAL A 26 -3.22 -9.40 1.05
N VAL A 27 -2.77 -10.26 1.95
CA VAL A 27 -1.37 -10.56 2.18
C VAL A 27 -1.03 -11.82 1.39
N THR A 28 -0.03 -11.72 0.52
CA THR A 28 0.45 -12.86 -0.26
C THR A 28 1.70 -13.42 0.38
N ARG A 29 1.71 -14.71 0.69
CA ARG A 29 2.87 -15.46 1.17
C ARG A 29 3.26 -16.50 0.14
N PHE A 30 4.54 -16.87 0.12
CA PHE A 30 5.02 -17.97 -0.70
C PHE A 30 5.15 -19.21 0.17
N THR A 31 4.35 -20.23 -0.11
CA THR A 31 4.41 -21.52 0.57
C THR A 31 5.03 -22.56 -0.34
N LEU A 32 5.91 -23.39 0.24
CA LEU A 32 6.61 -24.46 -0.48
C LEU A 32 5.67 -25.66 -0.63
N ASP A 33 5.46 -26.09 -1.87
CA ASP A 33 4.88 -27.39 -2.16
C ASP A 33 5.98 -28.46 -2.06
N ASN A 34 5.85 -29.37 -1.09
CA ASN A 34 6.82 -30.42 -0.82
C ASN A 34 6.84 -31.53 -1.88
N PHE A 35 5.83 -31.64 -2.74
CA PHE A 35 5.84 -32.63 -3.81
C PHE A 35 6.56 -32.08 -5.05
N LEU A 36 6.23 -30.84 -5.42
CA LEU A 36 6.79 -30.19 -6.62
C LEU A 36 8.12 -29.46 -6.36
N MET A 37 8.51 -29.30 -5.09
CA MET A 37 9.70 -28.51 -4.67
C MET A 37 9.66 -27.07 -5.22
N ALA A 38 8.47 -26.47 -5.29
CA ALA A 38 8.25 -25.14 -5.84
C ALA A 38 7.41 -24.27 -4.90
N HIS A 39 7.66 -22.96 -4.91
CA HIS A 39 6.93 -22.00 -4.09
C HIS A 39 5.71 -21.47 -4.84
N TYR A 40 4.54 -21.54 -4.22
CA TYR A 40 3.29 -21.02 -4.75
C TYR A 40 2.76 -19.86 -3.92
N LYS A 41 2.01 -18.97 -4.58
CA LYS A 41 1.42 -17.79 -3.94
C LYS A 41 0.16 -18.22 -3.19
N GLU A 42 0.21 -18.16 -1.87
CA GLU A 42 -0.95 -18.29 -1.00
C GLU A 42 -1.43 -16.91 -0.57
N ARG A 43 -2.74 -16.66 -0.69
CA ARG A 43 -3.35 -15.36 -0.38
C ARG A 43 -4.22 -15.49 0.86
N THR A 44 -3.96 -14.67 1.86
CA THR A 44 -4.76 -14.59 3.07
C THR A 44 -5.40 -13.20 3.15
N GLU A 45 -6.71 -13.16 3.35
CA GLU A 45 -7.45 -11.92 3.54
C GLU A 45 -7.50 -11.54 5.02
N TYR A 46 -7.21 -10.28 5.32
CA TYR A 46 -7.30 -9.72 6.66
C TYR A 46 -8.27 -8.54 6.65
N GLU A 47 -9.18 -8.49 7.62
CA GLU A 47 -9.96 -7.29 7.91
C GLU A 47 -9.13 -6.38 8.84
N VAL A 48 -8.82 -5.18 8.36
CA VAL A 48 -7.90 -4.25 9.00
C VAL A 48 -8.63 -2.95 9.32
N LEU A 49 -8.42 -2.44 10.54
CA LEU A 49 -8.94 -1.13 10.92
C LEU A 49 -8.18 -0.03 10.18
N ASP A 50 -8.93 0.80 9.47
CA ASP A 50 -8.48 2.08 8.92
C ASP A 50 -9.23 3.21 9.63
N ALA A 51 -8.60 3.84 10.63
CA ALA A 51 -9.25 4.82 11.47
C ALA A 51 -9.62 6.12 10.72
N ASN A 52 -8.84 6.48 9.70
CA ASN A 52 -8.94 7.74 8.97
C ASN A 52 -9.58 7.58 7.59
N GLU A 53 -9.86 6.36 7.14
CA GLU A 53 -10.40 6.06 5.80
C GLU A 53 -9.50 6.62 4.68
N GLU A 54 -8.18 6.58 4.90
CA GLU A 54 -7.18 7.10 3.96
C GLU A 54 -6.87 6.10 2.83
N CYS A 55 -7.13 4.80 3.05
CA CYS A 55 -6.75 3.74 2.13
C CYS A 55 -7.75 3.62 0.97
N GLU A 56 -7.22 3.58 -0.25
CA GLU A 56 -8.01 3.32 -1.46
C GLU A 56 -7.81 1.88 -1.96
N PRO A 57 -8.78 1.33 -2.71
CA PRO A 57 -8.61 0.04 -3.36
C PRO A 57 -7.41 0.05 -4.31
N GLY A 58 -6.50 -0.90 -4.15
CA GLY A 58 -5.27 -1.01 -4.94
C GLY A 58 -4.01 -0.50 -4.25
N ASP A 59 -4.13 0.22 -3.13
CA ASP A 59 -2.99 0.68 -2.34
C ASP A 59 -2.20 -0.49 -1.75
N TRP A 60 -0.91 -0.28 -1.52
CA TRP A 60 -0.07 -1.17 -0.73
C TRP A 60 0.13 -0.61 0.67
N VAL A 61 -0.21 -1.40 1.67
CA VAL A 61 -0.25 -0.97 3.06
C VAL A 61 0.55 -1.91 3.97
N LEU A 62 1.18 -1.31 4.98
CA LEU A 62 1.75 -2.01 6.12
C LEU A 62 0.69 -2.16 7.20
N VAL A 63 0.49 -3.41 7.60
CA VAL A 63 -0.51 -3.84 8.57
C VAL A 63 0.21 -4.31 9.82
N LYS A 64 -0.27 -3.86 10.98
CA LYS A 64 0.28 -4.19 12.29
C LYS A 64 -0.81 -4.80 13.17
N GLU A 65 -0.45 -5.81 13.94
CA GLU A 65 -1.36 -6.39 14.94
C GLU A 65 -1.66 -5.40 16.07
N LEU A 66 -2.93 -5.35 16.48
CA LEU A 66 -3.38 -4.55 17.61
C LEU A 66 -3.03 -5.26 18.93
N PRO A 67 -2.67 -4.51 19.99
CA PRO A 67 -2.43 -5.10 21.31
C PRO A 67 -3.69 -5.75 21.90
N GLN A 68 -4.87 -5.24 21.53
CA GLN A 68 -6.16 -5.80 21.89
C GLN A 68 -7.03 -5.91 20.64
N ARG A 69 -7.61 -7.10 20.41
CA ARG A 69 -8.55 -7.33 19.29
C ARG A 69 -9.83 -6.53 19.53
N LEU A 70 -10.24 -5.73 18.54
CA LEU A 70 -11.45 -4.90 18.63
C LEU A 70 -12.72 -5.71 18.35
N SER A 71 -12.62 -6.71 17.48
CA SER A 71 -13.70 -7.61 17.11
C SER A 71 -13.12 -8.99 16.78
N LEU A 72 -13.98 -9.99 16.59
CA LEU A 72 -13.58 -11.34 16.19
C LEU A 72 -12.74 -11.34 14.90
N LYS A 73 -13.08 -10.46 13.96
CA LYS A 73 -12.41 -10.36 12.67
C LYS A 73 -11.32 -9.28 12.62
N ILE A 74 -11.47 -8.22 13.42
CA ILE A 74 -10.58 -7.05 13.39
C ILE A 74 -9.51 -7.20 14.48
N ALA A 75 -8.38 -7.78 14.08
CA ALA A 75 -7.20 -7.96 14.92
C ALA A 75 -6.03 -7.04 14.52
N HIS A 76 -6.12 -6.38 13.37
CA HIS A 76 -5.03 -5.59 12.80
C HIS A 76 -5.45 -4.15 12.51
N LYS A 77 -4.46 -3.26 12.46
CA LYS A 77 -4.61 -1.85 12.04
C LYS A 77 -3.66 -1.52 10.89
N VAL A 78 -4.04 -0.54 10.08
CA VAL A 78 -3.13 0.07 9.10
C VAL A 78 -2.12 0.93 9.88
N GLU A 79 -0.84 0.68 9.68
CA GLU A 79 0.24 1.50 10.26
C GLU A 79 0.70 2.57 9.26
N LYS A 80 0.84 2.21 7.98
CA LYS A 80 1.34 3.12 6.94
C LYS A 80 0.88 2.68 5.55
N VAL A 81 0.47 3.64 4.72
CA VAL A 81 0.35 3.45 3.26
C VAL A 81 1.74 3.57 2.64
N VAL A 82 2.21 2.49 2.01
CA VAL A 82 3.54 2.43 1.39
C VAL A 82 3.50 2.97 -0.03
N PHE A 83 2.57 2.45 -0.84
CA PHE A 83 2.37 2.89 -2.21
C PHE A 83 0.89 3.20 -2.43
N LYS A 84 0.61 4.46 -2.75
CA LYS A 84 -0.74 4.89 -3.11
C LYS A 84 -1.00 4.63 -4.59
N ASN A 85 -2.15 4.04 -4.90
CA ASN A 85 -2.58 3.73 -6.25
C ASN A 85 -2.69 5.02 -7.07
N GLY A 86 -2.10 5.03 -8.28
CA GLY A 86 -2.04 6.21 -9.15
C GLY A 86 -1.08 7.34 -8.70
N ASN A 87 -0.53 7.27 -7.50
CA ASN A 87 0.45 8.24 -7.00
C ASN A 87 1.61 7.56 -6.28
N ILE A 88 2.32 6.70 -7.02
CA ILE A 88 3.49 5.98 -6.51
C ILE A 88 4.68 6.95 -6.50
N ILE A 89 5.32 7.06 -5.34
CA ILE A 89 6.56 7.80 -5.15
C ILE A 89 7.67 6.77 -4.99
N ASP A 90 8.69 6.86 -5.84
CA ASP A 90 9.86 6.00 -5.74
C ASP A 90 10.56 6.25 -4.38
N PRO A 91 10.72 5.22 -3.53
CA PRO A 91 11.35 5.38 -2.23
C PRO A 91 12.83 5.76 -2.30
N ILE A 92 13.51 5.53 -3.43
CA ILE A 92 14.93 5.83 -3.60
C ILE A 92 15.12 7.30 -3.99
N THR A 93 14.46 7.76 -5.06
CA THR A 93 14.63 9.12 -5.58
C THR A 93 13.65 10.14 -4.99
N GLY A 94 12.53 9.69 -4.40
CA GLY A 94 11.44 10.56 -3.96
C GLY A 94 10.63 11.17 -5.10
N GLN A 95 10.85 10.73 -6.34
CA GLN A 95 10.13 11.23 -7.51
C GLN A 95 8.90 10.39 -7.79
N LYS A 96 7.87 11.01 -8.38
CA LYS A 96 6.68 10.30 -8.84
C LYS A 96 7.04 9.46 -10.06
N CYS A 97 6.70 8.17 -10.01
CA CYS A 97 6.95 7.23 -11.09
C CYS A 97 5.65 6.55 -11.54
N ILE A 98 5.64 6.15 -12.80
CA ILE A 98 4.59 5.35 -13.42
C ILE A 98 5.29 4.15 -14.04
N PHE A 99 5.06 2.98 -13.48
CA PHE A 99 5.77 1.76 -13.84
C PHE A 99 7.30 1.94 -13.77
N THR A 100 7.96 2.01 -14.92
CA THR A 100 9.41 2.15 -15.06
C THR A 100 9.86 3.59 -15.24
N ASP A 101 8.95 4.51 -15.57
CA ASP A 101 9.29 5.84 -16.06
C ASP A 101 8.95 6.91 -15.02
N PHE A 102 9.76 7.97 -14.95
CA PHE A 102 9.46 9.09 -14.09
C PHE A 102 8.46 10.02 -14.77
N VAL A 103 7.49 10.50 -13.99
CA VAL A 103 6.43 11.40 -14.51
C VAL A 103 7.02 12.67 -15.11
N LYS A 104 8.10 13.18 -14.51
CA LYS A 104 8.79 14.38 -15.00
C LYS A 104 9.36 14.17 -16.40
N ASP A 105 9.96 13.02 -16.65
CA ASP A 105 10.62 12.72 -17.92
C ASP A 105 9.57 12.56 -19.03
N VAL A 106 8.46 11.86 -18.74
CA VAL A 106 7.35 11.69 -19.70
C VAL A 106 6.69 13.03 -20.05
N ASP A 107 6.50 13.91 -19.06
CA ASP A 107 5.95 15.25 -19.30
C ASP A 107 6.94 16.11 -20.12
N GLN A 108 8.25 16.01 -19.86
CA GLN A 108 9.28 16.72 -20.64
C GLN A 108 9.35 16.23 -22.08
N GLU A 109 9.33 14.92 -22.31
CA GLU A 109 9.29 14.34 -23.66
C GLU A 109 8.07 14.83 -24.42
N SER A 110 6.90 14.82 -23.79
CA SER A 110 5.66 15.32 -24.40
C SER A 110 5.79 16.79 -24.84
N GLU A 111 6.37 17.65 -24.00
CA GLU A 111 6.63 19.05 -24.33
C GLU A 111 7.60 19.20 -25.50
N ILE A 112 8.66 18.38 -25.57
CA ILE A 112 9.64 18.37 -26.67
C ILE A 112 8.97 18.01 -28.00
N PHE A 113 8.04 17.05 -28.00
CA PHE A 113 7.30 16.64 -29.18
C PHE A 113 6.10 17.55 -29.52
N GLY A 114 5.88 18.64 -28.78
CA GLY A 114 4.75 19.55 -28.98
C GLY A 114 3.39 18.95 -28.60
N LEU A 115 3.39 17.89 -27.80
CA LEU A 115 2.21 17.25 -27.25
C LEU A 115 1.87 17.87 -25.88
N ASN A 116 0.60 17.81 -25.49
CA ASN A 116 0.20 18.25 -24.16
C ASN A 116 0.72 17.26 -23.10
N PRO A 117 1.40 17.73 -22.03
CA PRO A 117 1.94 16.86 -21.01
C PRO A 117 0.80 16.15 -20.26
N PRO A 118 0.76 14.82 -20.26
CA PRO A 118 -0.40 14.06 -19.78
C PRO A 118 -0.59 14.14 -18.26
N TYR A 119 0.47 14.32 -17.48
CA TYR A 119 0.41 14.24 -16.02
C TYR A 119 0.40 15.60 -15.32
N LYS A 120 0.82 16.66 -16.01
CA LYS A 120 0.75 18.05 -15.54
C LYS A 120 -0.68 18.52 -15.26
N ALA A 121 -1.67 17.95 -15.96
CA ALA A 121 -3.10 18.20 -15.75
C ALA A 121 -3.65 17.58 -14.44
N PHE A 122 -2.94 16.61 -13.85
CA PHE A 122 -3.30 15.95 -12.60
C PHE A 122 -2.30 16.34 -11.51
N PRO A 123 -2.46 17.53 -10.90
CA PRO A 123 -1.54 17.98 -9.87
C PRO A 123 -1.48 16.96 -8.75
N ALA A 124 -0.27 16.68 -8.25
CA ALA A 124 -0.08 15.81 -7.11
C ALA A 124 -0.93 16.33 -5.93
N ALA A 125 -1.62 15.42 -5.25
CA ALA A 125 -2.23 15.73 -3.96
C ALA A 125 -1.15 16.34 -3.04
N PRO A 126 -1.50 17.34 -2.21
CA PRO A 126 -0.52 18.05 -1.40
C PRO A 126 0.32 17.04 -0.64
N GLU A 127 1.65 17.18 -0.77
CA GLU A 127 2.61 16.35 -0.04
C GLU A 127 2.18 16.34 1.42
N MET A 128 1.87 15.17 1.98
CA MET A 128 1.66 15.03 3.42
C MET A 128 2.95 15.53 4.06
N GLN A 129 2.89 16.73 4.63
CA GLN A 129 4.01 17.31 5.35
C GLN A 129 4.46 16.24 6.33
N LYS A 130 5.70 15.78 6.20
CA LYS A 130 6.29 14.85 7.16
C LYS A 130 6.33 15.57 8.50
N THR A 131 5.27 15.45 9.29
CA THR A 131 5.27 15.83 10.69
C THR A 131 6.13 14.80 11.41
N ILE A 132 7.44 15.00 11.31
CA ILE A 132 8.39 14.40 12.23
C ILE A 132 8.30 15.24 13.50
N ARG A 133 7.49 14.80 14.46
CA ARG A 133 7.61 15.08 15.90
C ARG A 133 6.62 14.23 16.68
#